data_AF-A0A3S4D4P0-F1
#
_entry.id   AF-A0A3S4D4P0-F1
#
_cell.length_a   1.000
_cell.length_b   1.000
_cell.length_c   1.000
_cell.angle_alpha   90.00
_cell.angle_beta   90.00
_cell.angle_gamma   90.00
#
_symmetry.space_group_name_H-M   'P 1'
#
loop_
_entity.id
_entity.type
_entity.pdbx_description
1 polymer ?
#
loop_
_entity_poly.entity_id
_entity_poly.type
_entity_poly.pdbx_seq_one_letter_code
_entity_poly.pdbx_strand_id
1 'polypeptide(L)'
;MEASREIPSHIVASVAGADAGVYENANTITKWLVSQPLADQPLVAEAIFRKLLQEASRSRQYHGNGHACVKLCSFVEQCSKSSDEAVRLWASNESLSAELFHFYLEWYEHDPHRALRLVLDLLVASSTSNPVPETGESVKNHILETLVSIVARKSPRQLTKSGLQCLDHFLNKRAFDLTAIATKYKEVEPSVANLSSLPLWRSFAFQLFSWMDLPYVCPLAGKCLVHIFRGLMIAERGQAAPDSPGFSLEVWRQWLQDALSRNPEILEDIKNYVLAPVFKTDRETSLAILEMFNRGQPLTGTIEDPSNQGLLLQLTTLELGKKYGLVEEPDNFATEPASSLIELGEPTMATELRAHKAFCARVESKISKAEEDLGHAAIESPVHADFAAIGYVWRVLAKGVYSNDQLEVLTHLQRRVFFCARQIWLTVQHVLCDDSPEGHLPEELEDIEGLDTKDLLSYSFRAVRSVYTDMDESENLLREWYQVHALNSLREIFRSSLLSKRAEGYLARTLHLAATSLRSEV
;
A
#
# COMPACT_ATOMS: atom_id res chain seq x y z
N MET A 1 20.28 -11.53 29.70
CA MET A 1 19.93 -11.55 31.13
C MET A 1 21.18 -11.20 31.92
N GLU A 2 21.72 -9.99 31.71
CA GLU A 2 22.76 -9.46 32.60
C GLU A 2 22.08 -8.84 33.81
N ALA A 3 22.70 -9.04 34.97
CA ALA A 3 22.22 -8.60 36.26
C ALA A 3 21.74 -7.14 36.18
N SER A 4 20.48 -6.90 36.55
CA SER A 4 20.04 -5.56 36.94
C SER A 4 21.07 -5.04 37.92
N ARG A 5 21.87 -4.04 37.54
CA ARG A 5 22.76 -3.35 38.47
C ARG A 5 21.89 -2.94 39.65
N GLU A 6 22.09 -3.55 40.81
CA GLU A 6 21.31 -3.23 41.99
C GLU A 6 21.55 -1.75 42.29
N ILE A 7 20.53 -0.93 42.01
CA ILE A 7 20.60 0.50 42.25
C ILE A 7 20.59 0.66 43.77
N PRO A 8 21.61 1.32 44.37
CA PRO A 8 21.66 1.52 45.80
C PRO A 8 20.36 2.16 46.32
N SER A 9 19.87 1.67 47.46
CA SER A 9 18.59 2.10 48.05
C SER A 9 18.51 3.62 48.30
N HIS A 10 19.64 4.27 48.61
CA HIS A 10 19.72 5.71 48.79
C HIS A 10 19.48 6.50 47.48
N ILE A 11 19.90 5.96 46.32
CA ILE A 11 19.65 6.56 45.00
C ILE A 11 18.17 6.41 44.64
N VAL A 12 17.59 5.23 44.88
CA VAL A 12 16.15 5.00 44.67
C VAL A 12 15.32 5.96 45.54
N ALA A 13 15.70 6.13 46.81
CA ALA A 13 15.04 7.06 47.71
C ALA A 13 15.18 8.54 47.27
N SER A 14 16.35 8.93 46.78
CA SER A 14 16.58 10.28 46.22
C SER A 14 15.70 10.56 45.00
N VAL A 15 15.61 9.61 44.07
CA VAL A 15 14.78 9.71 42.85
C VAL A 15 13.28 9.71 43.18
N ALA A 16 12.86 8.94 44.19
CA ALA A 16 11.47 8.91 44.66
C ALA A 16 11.09 10.18 45.46
N GLY A 17 12.04 10.76 46.21
CA GLY A 17 11.85 11.96 47.04
C GLY A 17 12.09 13.28 46.31
N ALA A 18 12.50 13.26 45.04
CA ALA A 18 12.66 14.47 44.24
C ALA A 18 11.32 15.19 44.03
N ASP A 19 11.36 16.52 44.07
CA ASP A 19 10.19 17.39 43.94
C ASP A 19 9.38 17.05 42.68
N ALA A 20 8.05 17.15 42.76
CA ALA A 20 7.16 16.94 41.62
C ALA A 20 7.53 17.84 40.42
N GLY A 21 8.06 19.05 40.67
CA GLY A 21 8.56 19.95 39.63
C GLY A 21 9.76 19.41 38.84
N VAL A 22 10.54 18.48 39.40
CA VAL A 22 11.64 17.82 38.68
C VAL A 22 11.09 16.98 37.52
N TYR A 23 9.99 16.27 37.73
CA TYR A 23 9.40 15.36 36.75
C TYR A 23 8.40 16.02 35.80
N GLU A 24 8.32 17.35 35.78
CA GLU A 24 7.39 18.09 34.91
C GLU A 24 7.65 17.76 33.44
N ASN A 25 8.90 17.89 32.98
CA ASN A 25 9.32 17.60 31.61
C ASN A 25 10.75 17.03 31.52
N ALA A 26 11.15 16.54 30.35
CA ALA A 26 12.49 15.94 30.18
C ALA A 26 13.63 16.90 30.51
N ASN A 27 13.50 18.21 30.20
CA ASN A 27 14.55 19.19 30.48
C ASN A 27 14.80 19.37 31.97
N THR A 28 13.73 19.42 32.78
CA THR A 28 13.86 19.57 34.24
C THR A 28 14.49 18.33 34.86
N ILE A 29 14.12 17.14 34.37
CA ILE A 29 14.71 15.86 34.79
C ILE A 29 16.21 15.84 34.47
N THR A 30 16.61 16.16 33.24
CA THR A 30 18.02 16.13 32.83
C THR A 30 18.85 17.17 33.59
N LYS A 31 18.32 18.38 33.82
CA LYS A 31 18.99 19.39 34.64
C LYS A 31 19.21 18.92 36.07
N TRP A 32 18.21 18.27 36.66
CA TRP A 32 18.32 17.71 38.01
C TRP A 32 19.33 16.56 38.06
N LEU A 33 19.34 15.67 37.06
CA LEU A 33 20.31 14.59 36.93
C LEU A 33 21.75 15.13 36.94
N VAL A 34 22.04 16.16 36.13
CA VAL A 34 23.38 16.76 36.04
C VAL A 34 23.78 17.48 37.35
N SER A 35 22.81 17.86 38.18
CA SER A 35 23.10 18.44 39.51
C SER A 35 23.49 17.42 40.58
N GLN A 36 23.33 16.11 40.31
CA GLN A 36 23.72 15.04 41.22
C GLN A 36 25.24 14.82 41.21
N PRO A 37 25.82 14.19 42.26
CA PRO A 37 27.24 13.86 42.30
C PRO A 37 27.66 13.03 41.08
N LEU A 38 28.78 13.41 40.44
CA LEU A 38 29.29 12.79 39.20
C LEU A 38 29.36 11.26 39.26
N ALA A 39 29.76 10.69 40.40
CA ALA A 39 29.87 9.25 40.59
C ALA A 39 28.51 8.53 40.55
N ASP A 40 27.44 9.21 40.95
CA ASP A 40 26.10 8.65 41.07
C ASP A 40 25.26 8.90 39.81
N GLN A 41 25.65 9.82 38.94
CA GLN A 41 24.86 10.23 37.78
C GLN A 41 24.40 9.06 36.89
N PRO A 42 25.24 8.08 36.50
CA PRO A 42 24.76 6.94 35.71
C PRO A 42 23.72 6.07 36.43
N LEU A 43 23.86 5.90 37.75
CA LEU A 43 22.93 5.12 38.57
C LEU A 43 21.62 5.88 38.79
N VAL A 44 21.68 7.20 38.94
CA VAL A 44 20.50 8.07 38.99
C VAL A 44 19.77 8.06 37.64
N ALA A 45 20.51 8.15 36.52
CA ALA A 45 19.93 8.10 35.18
C ALA A 45 19.19 6.77 34.94
N GLU A 46 19.80 5.65 35.34
CA GLU A 46 19.21 4.32 35.32
C GLU A 46 17.92 4.25 36.16
N ALA A 47 17.93 4.80 37.37
CA ALA A 47 16.75 4.83 38.24
C ALA A 47 15.60 5.65 37.66
N ILE A 48 15.90 6.82 37.07
CA ILE A 48 14.93 7.66 36.37
C ILE A 48 14.37 6.91 35.15
N PHE A 49 15.23 6.28 34.36
CA PHE A 49 14.83 5.51 33.18
C PHE A 49 13.84 4.40 33.55
N ARG A 50 14.15 3.59 34.56
CA ARG A 50 13.24 2.53 35.03
C ARG A 50 11.89 3.07 35.48
N LYS A 51 11.87 4.20 36.19
CA LYS A 51 10.63 4.88 36.59
C LYS A 51 9.82 5.31 35.38
N LEU A 52 10.42 6.03 34.43
CA LEU A 52 9.76 6.52 33.21
C LEU A 52 9.30 5.36 32.30
N LEU A 53 10.09 4.30 32.19
CA LEU A 53 9.75 3.10 31.43
C LEU A 53 8.54 2.39 32.04
N GLN A 54 8.48 2.30 33.37
CA GLN A 54 7.34 1.71 34.07
C GLN A 54 6.08 2.57 33.91
N GLU A 55 6.19 3.89 34.01
CA GLU A 55 5.09 4.83 33.75
C GLU A 55 4.57 4.69 32.31
N ALA A 56 5.48 4.66 31.33
CA ALA A 56 5.13 4.46 29.92
C ALA A 56 4.47 3.09 29.69
N SER A 57 4.99 2.03 30.29
CA SER A 57 4.43 0.67 30.20
C SER A 57 3.04 0.56 30.85
N ARG A 58 2.77 1.30 31.93
CA ARG A 58 1.42 1.37 32.52
C ARG A 58 0.45 2.15 31.65
N SER A 59 0.92 3.24 31.02
CA SER A 59 0.07 4.05 30.15
C SER A 59 -0.49 3.26 28.95
N ARG A 60 0.24 2.24 28.49
CA ARG A 60 -0.23 1.27 27.50
C ARG A 60 -1.52 0.56 27.91
N GLN A 61 -1.72 0.27 29.20
CA GLN A 61 -2.89 -0.48 29.69
C GLN A 61 -4.20 0.33 29.66
N TYR A 62 -4.11 1.67 29.49
CA TYR A 62 -5.26 2.57 29.56
C TYR A 62 -5.43 3.41 28.28
N HIS A 63 -4.88 2.98 27.14
CA HIS A 63 -4.86 3.75 25.88
C HIS A 63 -4.40 5.20 26.09
N GLY A 64 -3.34 5.38 26.88
CA GLY A 64 -2.80 6.70 27.16
C GLY A 64 -2.35 7.41 25.88
N ASN A 65 -2.44 8.74 25.86
CA ASN A 65 -2.03 9.66 24.78
C ASN A 65 -0.53 9.62 24.39
N GLY A 66 0.23 8.63 24.88
CA GLY A 66 1.65 8.45 24.64
C GLY A 66 2.57 9.47 25.30
N HIS A 67 2.08 10.41 26.12
CA HIS A 67 2.93 11.42 26.75
C HIS A 67 4.04 10.82 27.63
N ALA A 68 3.74 9.72 28.34
CA ALA A 68 4.75 9.03 29.14
C ALA A 68 5.87 8.44 28.25
N CYS A 69 5.52 7.86 27.10
CA CYS A 69 6.49 7.39 26.11
C CYS A 69 7.31 8.54 25.52
N VAL A 70 6.66 9.67 25.19
CA VAL A 70 7.37 10.86 24.69
C VAL A 70 8.34 11.37 25.75
N LYS A 71 7.93 11.46 27.02
CA LYS A 71 8.78 11.90 28.13
C LYS A 71 9.98 10.96 28.32
N LEU A 72 9.76 9.65 28.29
CA LEU A 72 10.82 8.63 28.32
C LEU A 72 11.83 8.86 27.19
N CYS A 73 11.36 8.95 25.94
CA CYS A 73 12.24 9.12 24.79
C CYS A 73 12.99 10.45 24.84
N SER A 74 12.31 11.55 25.18
CA SER A 74 12.95 12.87 25.31
C SER A 74 14.01 12.90 26.41
N PHE A 75 13.81 12.17 27.51
CA PHE A 75 14.83 12.04 28.55
C PHE A 75 16.09 11.33 28.02
N VAL A 76 15.93 10.16 27.40
CA VAL A 76 17.06 9.41 26.82
C VAL A 76 17.79 10.22 25.74
N GLU A 77 17.05 10.92 24.88
CA GLU A 77 17.62 11.78 23.83
C GLU A 77 18.43 12.96 24.41
N GLN A 78 18.00 13.51 25.55
CA GLN A 78 18.76 14.59 26.20
C GLN A 78 20.00 14.06 26.90
N CYS A 79 19.92 12.88 27.52
CA CYS A 79 21.09 12.21 28.09
C CYS A 79 22.15 11.90 27.03
N SER A 80 21.76 11.46 25.83
CA SER A 80 22.70 11.20 24.72
C SER A 80 23.37 12.47 24.18
N LYS A 81 22.73 13.63 24.37
CA LYS A 81 23.25 14.97 24.00
C LYS A 81 23.87 15.73 25.18
N SER A 82 23.98 15.11 26.36
CA SER A 82 24.48 15.74 27.58
C SER A 82 25.93 16.20 27.41
N SER A 83 26.33 17.26 28.12
CA SER A 83 27.74 17.65 28.23
C SER A 83 28.56 16.66 29.06
N ASP A 84 27.91 15.89 29.94
CA ASP A 84 28.55 14.88 30.77
C ASP A 84 28.82 13.57 30.01
N GLU A 85 30.06 13.10 30.03
CA GLU A 85 30.48 11.89 29.31
C GLU A 85 29.87 10.61 29.89
N ALA A 86 29.78 10.48 31.21
CA ALA A 86 29.26 9.29 31.85
C ALA A 86 27.77 9.10 31.55
N VAL A 87 27.01 10.21 31.50
CA VAL A 87 25.59 10.21 31.11
C VAL A 87 25.41 9.88 29.62
N ARG A 88 26.27 10.42 28.74
CA ARG A 88 26.23 10.09 27.30
C ARG A 88 26.52 8.61 27.04
N LEU A 89 27.51 8.04 27.73
CA LEU A 89 27.86 6.62 27.63
C LEU A 89 26.73 5.74 28.15
N TRP A 90 26.10 6.10 29.27
CA TRP A 90 24.92 5.39 29.79
C TRP A 90 23.76 5.39 28.79
N ALA A 91 23.45 6.53 28.17
CA ALA A 91 22.35 6.64 27.20
C ALA A 91 22.58 5.86 25.90
N SER A 92 23.82 5.45 25.63
CA SER A 92 24.23 4.71 24.43
C SER A 92 24.56 3.24 24.72
N ASN A 93 24.23 2.78 25.93
CA ASN A 93 24.51 1.42 26.39
C ASN A 93 23.65 0.37 25.69
N GLU A 94 24.21 -0.82 25.47
CA GLU A 94 23.55 -1.95 24.82
C GLU A 94 22.30 -2.41 25.59
N SER A 95 22.40 -2.55 26.92
CA SER A 95 21.26 -2.99 27.75
C SER A 95 20.07 -2.05 27.63
N LEU A 96 20.32 -0.73 27.62
CA LEU A 96 19.26 0.28 27.50
C LEU A 96 18.56 0.18 26.14
N SER A 97 19.34 0.02 25.07
CA SER A 97 18.80 -0.18 23.72
C SER A 97 18.01 -1.48 23.59
N ALA A 98 18.47 -2.57 24.21
CA ALA A 98 17.75 -3.84 24.24
C ALA A 98 16.40 -3.72 24.98
N GLU A 99 16.37 -3.02 26.12
CA GLU A 99 15.13 -2.77 26.87
C GLU A 99 14.14 -1.90 26.10
N LEU A 100 14.62 -0.81 25.48
CA LEU A 100 13.79 0.03 24.62
C LEU A 100 13.25 -0.73 23.40
N PHE A 101 14.08 -1.58 22.78
CA PHE A 101 13.66 -2.41 21.66
C PHE A 101 12.60 -3.41 22.07
N HIS A 102 12.78 -4.11 23.20
CA HIS A 102 11.79 -5.04 23.71
C HIS A 102 10.46 -4.34 24.06
N PHE A 103 10.53 -3.20 24.74
CA PHE A 103 9.39 -2.36 25.05
C PHE A 103 8.64 -1.91 23.80
N TYR A 104 9.36 -1.48 22.76
CA TYR A 104 8.76 -1.13 21.47
C TYR A 104 8.02 -2.32 20.85
N LEU A 105 8.68 -3.49 20.78
CA LEU A 105 8.08 -4.67 20.15
C LEU A 105 6.78 -5.07 20.84
N GLU A 106 6.79 -5.14 22.16
CA GLU A 106 5.59 -5.53 22.92
C GLU A 106 4.47 -4.50 22.81
N TRP A 107 4.77 -3.20 22.93
CA TRP A 107 3.73 -2.18 22.84
C TRP A 107 3.14 -2.16 21.43
N TYR A 108 3.97 -2.01 20.39
CA TYR A 108 3.48 -1.84 19.03
C TYR A 108 2.64 -3.02 18.54
N GLU A 109 2.97 -4.25 18.96
CA GLU A 109 2.19 -5.44 18.60
C GLU A 109 0.72 -5.33 19.07
N HIS A 110 0.50 -4.75 20.25
CA HIS A 110 -0.82 -4.67 20.87
C HIS A 110 -1.55 -3.35 20.56
N ASP A 111 -0.84 -2.22 20.61
CA ASP A 111 -1.42 -0.89 20.44
C ASP A 111 -0.45 0.03 19.67
N PRO A 112 -0.52 0.06 18.32
CA PRO A 112 0.33 0.93 17.51
C PRO A 112 0.06 2.41 17.82
N HIS A 113 1.07 3.08 18.37
CA HIS A 113 0.97 4.49 18.72
C HIS A 113 2.08 5.32 18.07
N ARG A 114 1.75 6.55 17.62
CA ARG A 114 2.72 7.45 16.94
C ARG A 114 3.96 7.77 17.78
N ALA A 115 3.83 7.77 19.11
CA ALA A 115 4.94 8.04 20.03
C ALA A 115 6.04 6.97 19.96
N LEU A 116 5.72 5.73 19.61
CA LEU A 116 6.68 4.63 19.49
C LEU A 116 7.70 4.86 18.37
N ARG A 117 7.40 5.75 17.42
CA ARG A 117 8.36 6.20 16.42
C ARG A 117 9.60 6.85 17.04
N LEU A 118 9.45 7.54 18.18
CA LEU A 118 10.57 8.13 18.91
C LEU A 118 11.50 7.05 19.47
N VAL A 119 10.95 5.92 19.91
CA VAL A 119 11.75 4.77 20.35
C VAL A 119 12.58 4.23 19.18
N LEU A 120 11.97 4.06 18.01
CA LEU A 120 12.70 3.63 16.81
C LEU A 120 13.79 4.62 16.39
N ASP A 121 13.53 5.92 16.45
CA ASP A 121 14.53 6.95 16.12
C ASP A 121 15.71 6.92 17.11
N LEU A 122 15.47 6.65 18.41
CA LEU A 122 16.53 6.44 19.40
C LEU A 122 17.35 5.18 19.11
N LEU A 123 16.70 4.07 18.76
CA LEU A 123 17.40 2.82 18.45
C LEU A 123 18.26 2.95 17.18
N VAL A 124 17.77 3.66 16.17
CA VAL A 124 18.56 4.01 14.98
C VAL A 124 19.78 4.83 15.40
N ALA A 125 19.60 5.89 16.19
CA ALA A 125 20.71 6.73 16.65
C ALA A 125 21.74 5.93 17.47
N SER A 126 21.28 5.05 18.38
CA SER A 126 22.15 4.16 19.17
C SER A 126 22.90 3.15 18.31
N SER A 127 22.36 2.77 17.15
CA SER A 127 22.98 1.82 16.22
C SER A 127 23.97 2.50 15.26
N THR A 128 23.68 3.71 14.79
CA THR A 128 24.43 4.37 13.71
C THR A 128 25.38 5.47 14.17
N SER A 129 25.12 6.05 15.34
CA SER A 129 25.81 7.24 15.84
C SER A 129 26.23 7.09 17.31
N ASN A 130 26.53 5.85 17.70
CA ASN A 130 26.96 5.53 19.05
C ASN A 130 28.34 6.16 19.36
N PRO A 131 28.54 6.77 20.55
CA PRO A 131 29.86 7.18 21.02
C PRO A 131 30.89 6.05 21.04
N VAL A 132 30.44 4.80 21.25
CA VAL A 132 31.26 3.59 21.21
C VAL A 132 30.83 2.74 20.00
N PRO A 133 31.59 2.75 18.89
CA PRO A 133 31.20 2.08 17.64
C PRO A 133 30.90 0.59 17.80
N GLU A 134 31.69 -0.14 18.59
CA GLU A 134 31.51 -1.58 18.85
C GLU A 134 30.15 -1.86 19.52
N THR A 135 29.76 -1.04 20.50
CA THR A 135 28.45 -1.14 21.16
C THR A 135 27.32 -0.82 20.18
N GLY A 136 27.49 0.20 19.33
CA GLY A 136 26.52 0.51 18.29
C GLY A 136 26.32 -0.63 17.29
N GLU A 137 27.41 -1.28 16.89
CA GLU A 137 27.36 -2.46 16.01
C GLU A 137 26.73 -3.67 16.69
N SER A 138 27.01 -3.91 17.98
CA SER A 138 26.36 -4.95 18.78
C SER A 138 24.84 -4.74 18.83
N VAL A 139 24.38 -3.53 19.15
CA VAL A 139 22.96 -3.16 19.14
C VAL A 139 22.34 -3.36 17.76
N LYS A 140 23.01 -2.88 16.69
CA LYS A 140 22.56 -3.06 15.31
C LYS A 140 22.38 -4.54 14.97
N ASN A 141 23.35 -5.37 15.33
CA ASN A 141 23.33 -6.81 15.07
C ASN A 141 22.22 -7.52 15.84
N HIS A 142 22.03 -7.20 17.11
CA HIS A 142 20.96 -7.78 17.94
C HIS A 142 19.56 -7.47 17.39
N ILE A 143 19.32 -6.20 17.02
CA ILE A 143 18.05 -5.79 16.40
C ILE A 143 17.88 -6.52 15.07
N LEU A 144 18.89 -6.50 14.21
CA LEU A 144 18.81 -7.12 12.87
C LEU A 144 18.54 -8.62 12.96
N GLU A 145 19.23 -9.35 13.84
CA GLU A 145 19.03 -10.78 14.06
C GLU A 145 17.59 -11.10 14.47
N THR A 146 17.04 -10.30 15.39
CA THR A 146 15.66 -10.46 15.85
C THR A 146 14.67 -10.24 14.70
N LEU A 147 14.85 -9.17 13.92
CA LEU A 147 13.95 -8.83 12.81
C LEU A 147 14.02 -9.85 11.67
N VAL A 148 15.22 -10.31 11.32
CA VAL A 148 15.41 -11.37 10.31
C VAL A 148 14.79 -12.68 10.78
N SER A 149 14.91 -13.02 12.06
CA SER A 149 14.25 -14.18 12.66
C SER A 149 12.72 -14.09 12.63
N ILE A 150 12.16 -12.89 12.81
CA ILE A 150 10.72 -12.64 12.64
C ILE A 150 10.30 -12.87 11.18
N VAL A 151 11.00 -12.24 10.22
CA VAL A 151 10.70 -12.41 8.78
C VAL A 151 10.80 -13.87 8.35
N ALA A 152 11.83 -14.59 8.82
CA ALA A 152 12.06 -16.01 8.53
C ALA A 152 11.13 -16.98 9.28
N ARG A 153 10.15 -16.47 10.06
CA ARG A 153 9.24 -17.28 10.90
C ARG A 153 9.96 -18.19 11.91
N LYS A 154 11.16 -17.80 12.33
CA LYS A 154 11.97 -18.51 13.35
C LYS A 154 11.84 -17.90 14.74
N SER A 155 11.29 -16.70 14.84
CA SER A 155 11.01 -16.08 16.13
C SER A 155 9.99 -16.93 16.90
N PRO A 156 10.29 -17.36 18.15
CA PRO A 156 9.32 -18.04 18.99
C PRO A 156 8.20 -17.10 19.50
N ARG A 157 8.38 -15.79 19.37
CA ARG A 157 7.42 -14.77 19.79
C ARG A 157 6.63 -14.26 18.57
N GLN A 158 5.31 -14.16 18.71
CA GLN A 158 4.39 -13.58 17.72
C GLN A 158 4.48 -12.04 17.73
N LEU A 159 5.62 -11.49 17.33
CA LEU A 159 5.90 -10.04 17.28
C LEU A 159 6.02 -9.56 15.83
N THR A 160 5.18 -10.10 14.95
CA THR A 160 5.32 -9.90 13.51
C THR A 160 5.00 -8.47 13.09
N LYS A 161 3.95 -7.87 13.64
CA LYS A 161 3.52 -6.51 13.25
C LYS A 161 4.56 -5.49 13.67
N SER A 162 5.03 -5.57 14.90
CA SER A 162 6.08 -4.72 15.45
C SER A 162 7.42 -4.94 14.77
N GLY A 163 7.78 -6.19 14.48
CA GLY A 163 8.99 -6.55 13.76
C GLY A 163 9.03 -5.99 12.34
N LEU A 164 7.98 -6.22 11.54
CA LEU A 164 7.91 -5.70 10.17
C LEU A 164 7.89 -4.17 10.14
N GLN A 165 7.17 -3.52 11.04
CA GLN A 165 7.22 -2.06 11.14
C GLN A 165 8.61 -1.53 11.56
N CYS A 166 9.32 -2.25 12.43
CA CYS A 166 10.68 -1.89 12.82
C CYS A 166 11.64 -2.02 11.64
N LEU A 167 11.55 -3.13 10.88
CA LEU A 167 12.35 -3.37 9.69
C LEU A 167 12.12 -2.28 8.62
N ASP A 168 10.86 -1.95 8.34
CA ASP A 168 10.46 -0.82 7.48
C ASP A 168 11.14 0.49 7.91
N HIS A 169 11.06 0.84 9.19
CA HIS A 169 11.65 2.09 9.70
C HIS A 169 13.17 2.12 9.56
N PHE A 170 13.86 1.04 9.90
CA PHE A 170 15.33 0.95 9.79
C PHE A 170 15.81 0.96 8.33
N LEU A 171 15.10 0.29 7.42
CA LEU A 171 15.38 0.34 5.99
C LEU A 171 15.17 1.75 5.42
N ASN A 172 14.08 2.40 5.80
CA ASN A 172 13.77 3.77 5.38
C ASN A 172 14.81 4.79 5.89
N LYS A 173 15.31 4.61 7.11
CA LYS A 173 16.40 5.42 7.69
C LYS A 173 17.79 5.04 7.18
N ARG A 174 17.91 4.00 6.35
CA ARG A 174 19.16 3.43 5.84
C ARG A 174 20.13 3.02 6.96
N ALA A 175 19.57 2.56 8.09
CA ALA A 175 20.35 2.04 9.20
C ALA A 175 20.85 0.61 8.92
N PHE A 176 20.10 -0.16 8.13
CA PHE A 176 20.50 -1.47 7.64
C PHE A 176 20.90 -1.43 6.16
N ASP A 177 21.97 -2.17 5.87
CA ASP A 177 22.45 -2.40 4.52
C ASP A 177 21.98 -3.77 4.04
N LEU A 178 21.74 -3.90 2.73
CA LEU A 178 21.31 -5.19 2.14
C LEU A 178 22.32 -6.31 2.44
N THR A 179 23.62 -6.03 2.38
CA THR A 179 24.66 -7.00 2.70
C THR A 179 24.54 -7.53 4.14
N ALA A 180 24.25 -6.65 5.11
CA ALA A 180 24.08 -7.04 6.50
C ALA A 180 22.85 -7.95 6.68
N ILE A 181 21.72 -7.61 6.03
CA ILE A 181 20.51 -8.44 6.03
C ILE A 181 20.79 -9.81 5.41
N ALA A 182 21.48 -9.85 4.26
CA ALA A 182 21.82 -11.09 3.56
C ALA A 182 22.69 -12.01 4.41
N THR A 183 23.75 -11.49 5.03
CA THR A 183 24.61 -12.25 5.93
C THR A 183 23.82 -12.79 7.11
N LYS A 184 23.00 -11.95 7.76
CA LYS A 184 22.21 -12.36 8.92
C LYS A 184 21.14 -13.39 8.56
N TYR A 185 20.52 -13.29 7.38
CA TYR A 185 19.54 -14.27 6.91
C TYR A 185 20.16 -15.65 6.68
N LYS A 186 21.41 -15.71 6.18
CA LYS A 186 22.16 -16.97 6.07
C LYS A 186 22.45 -17.62 7.41
N GLU A 187 22.70 -16.83 8.45
CA GLU A 187 22.93 -17.33 9.81
C GLU A 187 21.63 -17.88 10.43
N VAL A 188 20.51 -17.18 10.22
CA VAL A 188 19.20 -17.52 10.81
C VAL A 188 18.51 -18.68 10.09
N GLU A 189 18.68 -18.81 8.77
CA GLU A 189 18.03 -19.83 7.96
C GLU A 189 19.10 -20.71 7.26
N PRO A 190 19.42 -21.89 7.84
CA PRO A 190 20.47 -22.76 7.31
C PRO A 190 20.24 -23.22 5.87
N SER A 191 18.98 -23.32 5.42
CA SER A 191 18.66 -23.73 4.05
C SER A 191 19.15 -22.75 2.99
N VAL A 192 19.41 -21.48 3.36
CA VAL A 192 19.88 -20.45 2.42
C VAL A 192 21.35 -20.09 2.58
N ALA A 193 22.07 -20.69 3.54
CA ALA A 193 23.45 -20.33 3.87
C ALA A 193 24.41 -20.35 2.66
N ASN A 194 24.27 -21.38 1.81
CA ASN A 194 25.12 -21.60 0.64
C ASN A 194 24.60 -20.95 -0.65
N LEU A 195 23.48 -20.23 -0.60
CA LEU A 195 22.92 -19.60 -1.80
C LEU A 195 23.75 -18.40 -2.25
N SER A 196 23.81 -18.21 -3.57
CA SER A 196 24.29 -16.97 -4.19
C SER A 196 23.30 -15.82 -3.95
N SER A 197 23.69 -14.59 -4.30
CA SER A 197 22.93 -13.38 -3.99
C SER A 197 21.46 -13.45 -4.48
N LEU A 198 21.25 -13.78 -5.75
CA LEU A 198 19.92 -13.72 -6.35
C LEU A 198 18.93 -14.76 -5.77
N PRO A 199 19.27 -16.07 -5.64
CA PRO A 199 18.39 -17.04 -4.99
C PRO A 199 18.16 -16.75 -3.50
N LEU A 200 19.14 -16.20 -2.79
CA LEU A 200 19.00 -15.77 -1.40
C LEU A 200 17.93 -14.68 -1.26
N TRP A 201 18.03 -13.63 -2.08
CA TRP A 201 17.05 -12.54 -2.09
C TRP A 201 15.68 -12.97 -2.57
N ARG A 202 15.61 -13.91 -3.52
CA ARG A 202 14.35 -14.55 -3.90
C ARG A 202 13.72 -15.23 -2.70
N SER A 203 14.47 -16.05 -1.96
CA SER A 203 13.96 -16.70 -0.75
C SER A 203 13.43 -15.68 0.27
N PHE A 204 14.19 -14.62 0.57
CA PHE A 204 13.78 -13.57 1.50
C PHE A 204 12.53 -12.81 1.04
N ALA A 205 12.46 -12.42 -0.24
CA ALA A 205 11.29 -11.76 -0.81
C ALA A 205 10.03 -12.63 -0.74
N PHE A 206 10.17 -13.94 -0.98
CA PHE A 206 9.04 -14.87 -0.88
C PHE A 206 8.60 -15.13 0.57
N GLN A 207 9.48 -14.97 1.57
CA GLN A 207 9.03 -14.89 2.96
C GLN A 207 8.12 -13.68 3.16
N LEU A 208 8.49 -12.50 2.65
CA LEU A 208 7.66 -11.30 2.75
C LEU A 208 6.36 -11.40 1.94
N PHE A 209 6.35 -11.98 0.74
CA PHE A 209 5.12 -12.27 0.01
C PHE A 209 4.19 -13.19 0.83
N SER A 210 4.73 -14.23 1.48
CA SER A 210 3.91 -15.09 2.36
C SER A 210 3.34 -14.34 3.58
N TRP A 211 3.98 -13.24 4.01
CA TRP A 211 3.44 -12.39 5.06
C TRP A 211 2.34 -11.47 4.56
N MET A 212 2.32 -11.15 3.26
CA MET A 212 1.25 -10.37 2.65
C MET A 212 -0.07 -11.13 2.58
N ASP A 213 -0.05 -12.46 2.61
CA ASP A 213 -1.27 -13.28 2.71
C ASP A 213 -2.07 -13.02 4.02
N LEU A 214 -1.48 -12.33 4.99
CA LEU A 214 -2.12 -11.97 6.26
C LEU A 214 -2.53 -10.49 6.26
N PRO A 215 -3.84 -10.16 6.24
CA PRO A 215 -4.31 -8.77 6.09
C PRO A 215 -3.76 -7.77 7.12
N TYR A 216 -3.55 -8.21 8.36
CA TYR A 216 -3.11 -7.34 9.46
C TYR A 216 -1.63 -6.88 9.37
N VAL A 217 -0.81 -7.57 8.56
CA VAL A 217 0.62 -7.25 8.33
C VAL A 217 0.95 -6.97 6.88
N CYS A 218 0.03 -7.24 5.95
CA CYS A 218 0.22 -7.03 4.52
C CYS A 218 0.78 -5.65 4.15
N PRO A 219 0.28 -4.52 4.69
CA PRO A 219 0.84 -3.20 4.40
C PRO A 219 2.30 -3.03 4.85
N LEU A 220 2.72 -3.72 5.91
CA LEU A 220 4.08 -3.64 6.44
C LEU A 220 5.04 -4.49 5.61
N ALA A 221 4.64 -5.72 5.29
CA ALA A 221 5.40 -6.61 4.43
C ALA A 221 5.62 -6.01 3.03
N GLY A 222 4.58 -5.40 2.45
CA GLY A 222 4.68 -4.71 1.16
C GLY A 222 5.69 -3.56 1.17
N LYS A 223 5.69 -2.72 2.22
CA LYS A 223 6.70 -1.64 2.35
C LYS A 223 8.13 -2.19 2.46
N CYS A 224 8.33 -3.25 3.25
CA CYS A 224 9.63 -3.92 3.33
C CYS A 224 10.08 -4.44 1.95
N LEU A 225 9.18 -5.07 1.18
CA LEU A 225 9.46 -5.52 -0.18
C LEU A 225 9.90 -4.36 -1.09
N VAL A 226 9.21 -3.22 -1.03
CA VAL A 226 9.58 -2.02 -1.82
C VAL A 226 10.99 -1.56 -1.46
N HIS A 227 11.36 -1.53 -0.17
CA HIS A 227 12.72 -1.19 0.25
C HIS A 227 13.77 -2.17 -0.28
N ILE A 228 13.50 -3.48 -0.20
CA ILE A 228 14.41 -4.52 -0.70
C ILE A 228 14.57 -4.41 -2.23
N PHE A 229 13.47 -4.36 -2.98
CA PHE A 229 13.53 -4.26 -4.45
C PHE A 229 14.26 -3.00 -4.90
N ARG A 230 13.98 -1.86 -4.29
CA ARG A 230 14.69 -0.62 -4.60
C ARG A 230 16.17 -0.73 -4.29
N GLY A 231 16.54 -1.31 -3.15
CA GLY A 231 17.94 -1.51 -2.78
C GLY A 231 18.69 -2.42 -3.76
N LEU A 232 18.06 -3.51 -4.20
CA LEU A 232 18.63 -4.44 -5.18
C LEU A 232 18.83 -3.78 -6.55
N MET A 233 17.82 -3.06 -7.02
CA MET A 233 17.90 -2.29 -8.28
C MET A 233 19.05 -1.26 -8.25
N ILE A 234 19.25 -0.57 -7.13
CA ILE A 234 20.34 0.40 -6.98
C ILE A 234 21.71 -0.29 -6.95
N ALA A 235 21.83 -1.42 -6.25
CA ALA A 235 23.09 -2.16 -6.14
C ALA A 235 23.60 -2.63 -7.52
N GLU A 236 22.70 -3.11 -8.37
CA GLU A 236 23.01 -3.60 -9.72
C GLU A 236 23.39 -2.47 -10.69
N ARG A 237 22.72 -1.30 -10.61
CA ARG A 237 23.11 -0.11 -11.40
C ARG A 237 24.55 0.36 -11.08
N GLY A 238 25.04 0.10 -9.87
CA GLY A 238 26.40 0.43 -9.45
C GLY A 238 27.46 -0.59 -9.85
N GLN A 239 27.06 -1.83 -10.20
CA GLN A 239 27.95 -2.93 -10.58
C GLN A 239 27.74 -3.29 -12.05
N ALA A 240 28.25 -2.45 -12.96
CA ALA A 240 28.24 -2.70 -14.41
C ALA A 240 29.26 -3.80 -14.82
N ALA A 241 29.18 -4.99 -14.21
CA ALA A 241 29.94 -6.15 -14.63
C ALA A 241 29.05 -7.03 -15.56
N PRO A 242 29.48 -7.38 -16.78
CA PRO A 242 28.61 -8.00 -17.80
C PRO A 242 28.07 -9.41 -17.49
N ASP A 243 28.69 -10.16 -16.55
CA ASP A 243 28.55 -11.62 -16.50
C ASP A 243 27.93 -12.18 -15.20
N SER A 244 27.34 -11.33 -14.35
CA SER A 244 26.59 -11.75 -13.17
C SER A 244 25.08 -11.78 -13.49
N PRO A 245 24.35 -12.89 -13.23
CA PRO A 245 22.88 -12.89 -13.26
C PRO A 245 22.37 -12.09 -12.05
N GLY A 246 22.41 -10.77 -12.17
CA GLY A 246 22.00 -9.80 -11.17
C GLY A 246 20.48 -9.61 -11.11
N PHE A 247 20.04 -8.79 -10.16
CA PHE A 247 18.62 -8.42 -10.05
C PHE A 247 18.22 -7.40 -11.14
N SER A 248 17.44 -7.84 -12.14
CA SER A 248 16.91 -6.97 -13.19
C SER A 248 15.39 -6.72 -13.05
N LEU A 249 14.85 -5.80 -13.85
CA LEU A 249 13.39 -5.58 -13.92
C LEU A 249 12.65 -6.84 -14.40
N GLU A 250 13.23 -7.62 -15.31
CA GLU A 250 12.68 -8.88 -15.77
C GLU A 250 12.63 -9.91 -14.65
N VAL A 251 13.66 -9.98 -13.81
CA VAL A 251 13.68 -10.86 -12.64
C VAL A 251 12.64 -10.42 -11.62
N TRP A 252 12.52 -9.11 -11.37
CA TRP A 252 11.49 -8.55 -10.50
C TRP A 252 10.07 -8.90 -11.00
N ARG A 253 9.81 -8.71 -12.30
CA ARG A 253 8.55 -9.12 -12.95
C ARG A 253 8.27 -10.60 -12.75
N GLN A 254 9.29 -11.45 -12.98
CA GLN A 254 9.15 -12.89 -12.80
C GLN A 254 8.78 -13.23 -11.35
N TRP A 255 9.37 -12.56 -10.35
CA TRP A 255 9.03 -12.81 -8.94
C TRP A 255 7.59 -12.41 -8.61
N LEU A 256 7.08 -11.32 -9.18
CA LEU A 256 5.67 -10.93 -9.04
C LEU A 256 4.74 -11.95 -9.70
N GLN A 257 5.07 -12.42 -10.90
CA GLN A 257 4.31 -13.47 -11.58
C GLN A 257 4.32 -14.78 -10.79
N ASP A 258 5.46 -15.16 -10.24
CA ASP A 258 5.62 -16.34 -9.39
C ASP A 258 4.89 -16.22 -8.04
N ALA A 259 4.71 -15.00 -7.52
CA ALA A 259 3.88 -14.75 -6.34
C ALA A 259 2.39 -14.90 -6.68
N LEU A 260 1.95 -14.34 -7.81
CA LEU A 260 0.58 -14.47 -8.32
C LEU A 260 0.21 -15.92 -8.64
N SER A 261 1.16 -16.71 -9.16
CA SER A 261 0.91 -18.12 -9.48
C SER A 261 0.70 -18.98 -8.25
N ARG A 262 1.25 -18.55 -7.10
CA ARG A 262 1.00 -19.19 -5.79
C ARG A 262 -0.29 -18.71 -5.15
N ASN A 263 -0.58 -17.41 -5.25
CA ASN A 263 -1.78 -16.80 -4.70
C ASN A 263 -2.28 -15.71 -5.66
N PRO A 264 -3.32 -15.96 -6.47
CA PRO A 264 -3.86 -14.95 -7.40
C PRO A 264 -4.51 -13.75 -6.70
N GLU A 265 -5.01 -13.93 -5.47
CA GLU A 265 -5.75 -12.91 -4.71
C GLU A 265 -4.84 -11.78 -4.19
N ILE A 266 -3.54 -12.05 -4.05
CA ILE A 266 -2.54 -11.07 -3.62
C ILE A 266 -2.34 -9.92 -4.63
N LEU A 267 -2.95 -9.98 -5.83
CA LEU A 267 -2.78 -8.96 -6.86
C LEU A 267 -3.16 -7.56 -6.37
N GLU A 268 -4.29 -7.42 -5.69
CA GLU A 268 -4.73 -6.12 -5.16
C GLU A 268 -3.79 -5.62 -4.05
N ASP A 269 -3.24 -6.53 -3.25
CA ASP A 269 -2.25 -6.18 -2.23
C ASP A 269 -0.90 -5.76 -2.85
N ILE A 270 -0.43 -6.46 -3.88
CA ILE A 270 0.75 -6.09 -4.67
C ILE A 270 0.52 -4.72 -5.31
N LYS A 271 -0.65 -4.48 -5.91
CA LYS A 271 -1.04 -3.20 -6.49
C LYS A 271 -0.93 -2.07 -5.47
N ASN A 272 -1.52 -2.25 -4.29
CA ASN A 272 -1.66 -1.21 -3.28
C ASN A 272 -0.38 -0.96 -2.46
N TYR A 273 0.34 -2.01 -2.10
CA TYR A 273 1.46 -1.94 -1.14
C TYR A 273 2.84 -2.12 -1.75
N VAL A 274 2.94 -2.59 -3.00
CA VAL A 274 4.22 -2.76 -3.71
C VAL A 274 4.31 -1.82 -4.92
N LEU A 275 3.39 -1.94 -5.88
CA LEU A 275 3.45 -1.18 -7.13
C LEU A 275 3.12 0.31 -6.93
N ALA A 276 2.02 0.65 -6.26
CA ALA A 276 1.63 2.05 -6.07
C ALA A 276 2.71 2.89 -5.34
N PRO A 277 3.38 2.39 -4.27
CA PRO A 277 4.51 3.12 -3.68
C PRO A 277 5.70 3.33 -4.63
N VAL A 278 6.04 2.34 -5.47
CA VAL A 278 7.09 2.49 -6.49
C VAL A 278 6.71 3.58 -7.49
N PHE A 279 5.48 3.52 -8.01
CA PHE A 279 4.92 4.51 -8.95
C PHE A 279 4.85 5.93 -8.38
N LYS A 280 4.59 6.05 -7.08
CA LYS A 280 4.54 7.33 -6.40
C LYS A 280 5.92 7.95 -6.15
N THR A 281 6.96 7.13 -5.94
CA THR A 281 8.25 7.60 -5.39
C THR A 281 9.39 7.64 -6.38
N ASP A 282 9.34 6.87 -7.47
CA ASP A 282 10.42 6.76 -8.45
C ASP A 282 9.88 6.75 -9.88
N ARG A 283 9.83 7.93 -10.49
CA ARG A 283 9.33 8.12 -11.86
C ARG A 283 10.15 7.35 -12.90
N GLU A 284 11.47 7.33 -12.77
CA GLU A 284 12.37 6.69 -13.73
C GLU A 284 12.18 5.17 -13.73
N THR A 285 12.19 4.55 -12.55
CA THR A 285 11.92 3.11 -12.41
C THR A 285 10.50 2.76 -12.87
N SER A 286 9.52 3.61 -12.60
CA SER A 286 8.14 3.39 -13.02
C SER A 286 7.95 3.43 -14.53
N LEU A 287 8.63 4.36 -15.22
CA LEU A 287 8.69 4.36 -16.68
C LEU A 287 9.38 3.10 -17.19
N ALA A 288 10.53 2.72 -16.65
CA ALA A 288 11.21 1.48 -17.07
C ALA A 288 10.35 0.22 -16.87
N ILE A 289 9.57 0.16 -15.79
CA ILE A 289 8.58 -0.90 -15.55
C ILE A 289 7.49 -0.88 -16.63
N LEU A 290 6.90 0.28 -16.93
CA LEU A 290 5.89 0.42 -17.99
C LEU A 290 6.45 0.00 -19.35
N GLU A 291 7.68 0.41 -19.68
CA GLU A 291 8.40 0.04 -20.90
C GLU A 291 8.62 -1.47 -20.99
N MET A 292 9.06 -2.10 -19.90
CA MET A 292 9.28 -3.54 -19.82
C MET A 292 7.98 -4.33 -20.05
N PHE A 293 6.88 -3.91 -19.44
CA PHE A 293 5.58 -4.57 -19.64
C PHE A 293 5.00 -4.31 -21.03
N ASN A 294 5.34 -3.18 -21.66
CA ASN A 294 4.89 -2.82 -23.01
C ASN A 294 5.72 -3.50 -24.12
N ARG A 295 7.03 -3.67 -23.96
CA ARG A 295 7.92 -4.33 -24.94
C ARG A 295 7.90 -5.86 -24.87
N GLY A 296 7.50 -6.45 -23.74
CA GLY A 296 7.35 -7.90 -23.61
C GLY A 296 6.20 -8.41 -24.47
N GLN A 297 6.48 -9.22 -25.49
CA GLN A 297 5.47 -9.91 -26.31
C GLN A 297 4.38 -10.57 -25.44
N PRO A 298 3.13 -10.65 -25.93
CA PRO A 298 2.06 -11.37 -25.25
C PRO A 298 2.50 -12.82 -25.09
N LEU A 299 2.45 -13.29 -23.86
CA LEU A 299 2.76 -14.64 -23.42
C LEU A 299 2.28 -15.67 -24.46
N THR A 300 3.21 -16.52 -24.89
CA THR A 300 3.02 -17.71 -25.75
C THR A 300 2.16 -18.81 -25.09
N GLY A 301 1.16 -18.43 -24.30
CA GLY A 301 0.17 -19.32 -23.70
C GLY A 301 -1.10 -19.35 -24.56
N THR A 302 -1.45 -20.53 -25.05
CA THR A 302 -2.77 -20.81 -25.64
C THR A 302 -3.89 -20.45 -24.66
N ILE A 303 -4.97 -19.92 -25.22
CA ILE A 303 -6.12 -19.22 -24.57
C ILE A 303 -6.95 -20.12 -23.61
N GLU A 304 -6.57 -21.38 -23.44
CA GLU A 304 -7.24 -22.32 -22.54
C GLU A 304 -6.63 -22.36 -21.13
N ASP A 305 -5.53 -21.64 -20.87
CA ASP A 305 -4.88 -21.65 -19.56
C ASP A 305 -5.48 -20.58 -18.60
N PRO A 306 -6.10 -20.96 -17.48
CA PRO A 306 -6.63 -20.05 -16.45
C PRO A 306 -5.57 -19.14 -15.79
N SER A 307 -4.28 -19.30 -16.09
CA SER A 307 -3.16 -18.53 -15.54
C SER A 307 -2.80 -17.25 -16.34
N ASN A 308 -3.77 -16.41 -16.72
CA ASN A 308 -3.51 -15.15 -17.44
C ASN A 308 -3.01 -13.99 -16.53
N GLN A 309 -2.27 -14.34 -15.48
CA GLN A 309 -1.82 -13.46 -14.40
C GLN A 309 -0.81 -12.40 -14.85
N GLY A 310 -0.03 -12.71 -15.89
CA GLY A 310 0.90 -11.76 -16.49
C GLY A 310 0.19 -10.58 -17.19
N LEU A 311 -0.95 -10.83 -17.85
CA LEU A 311 -1.79 -9.76 -18.40
C LEU A 311 -2.44 -8.93 -17.30
N LEU A 312 -2.90 -9.58 -16.21
CA LEU A 312 -3.49 -8.88 -15.07
C LEU A 312 -2.47 -7.93 -14.42
N LEU A 313 -1.25 -8.41 -14.18
CA LEU A 313 -0.15 -7.59 -13.67
C LEU A 313 0.21 -6.43 -14.61
N GLN A 314 0.23 -6.67 -15.92
CA GLN A 314 0.46 -5.63 -16.94
C GLN A 314 -0.63 -4.56 -16.91
N LEU A 315 -1.91 -4.94 -16.87
CA LEU A 315 -3.04 -4.02 -16.80
C LEU A 315 -3.01 -3.19 -15.52
N THR A 316 -2.78 -3.84 -14.36
CA THR A 316 -2.61 -3.16 -13.08
C THR A 316 -1.47 -2.13 -13.13
N THR A 317 -0.37 -2.46 -13.80
CA THR A 317 0.77 -1.55 -13.97
C THR A 317 0.39 -0.34 -14.85
N LEU A 318 -0.37 -0.56 -15.93
CA LEU A 318 -0.87 0.53 -16.80
C LEU A 318 -1.88 1.43 -16.08
N GLU A 319 -2.78 0.86 -15.28
CA GLU A 319 -3.73 1.60 -14.43
C GLU A 319 -3.00 2.55 -13.47
N LEU A 320 -1.95 2.06 -12.81
CA LEU A 320 -1.12 2.87 -11.93
C LEU A 320 -0.35 3.93 -12.72
N GLY A 321 0.18 3.59 -13.90
CA GLY A 321 0.80 4.54 -14.82
C GLY A 321 -0.12 5.71 -15.17
N LYS A 322 -1.39 5.44 -15.49
CA LYS A 322 -2.41 6.47 -15.73
C LYS A 322 -2.71 7.29 -14.46
N LYS A 323 -2.91 6.62 -13.32
CA LYS A 323 -3.20 7.27 -12.03
C LYS A 323 -2.13 8.28 -11.62
N TYR A 324 -0.86 8.00 -11.93
CA TYR A 324 0.27 8.86 -11.57
C TYR A 324 0.77 9.75 -12.74
N GLY A 325 0.03 9.84 -13.85
CA GLY A 325 0.38 10.72 -14.98
C GLY A 325 1.69 10.34 -15.68
N LEU A 326 1.99 9.04 -15.75
CA LEU A 326 3.16 8.47 -16.45
C LEU A 326 2.80 7.88 -17.81
N VAL A 327 1.51 7.68 -18.05
CA VAL A 327 0.95 7.16 -19.29
C VAL A 327 -0.03 8.20 -19.79
N GLU A 328 0.28 8.80 -20.94
CA GLU A 328 -0.64 9.65 -21.68
C GLU A 328 -1.31 8.83 -22.77
N GLU A 329 -2.59 9.10 -23.01
CA GLU A 329 -3.26 8.58 -24.19
C GLU A 329 -2.78 9.43 -25.39
N PRO A 330 -2.41 8.86 -26.54
CA PRO A 330 -1.89 9.65 -27.65
C PRO A 330 -2.91 10.71 -28.06
N ASP A 331 -2.50 11.98 -27.94
CA ASP A 331 -3.21 13.15 -28.46
C ASP A 331 -2.90 13.28 -29.96
N ASN A 332 -3.95 13.33 -30.78
CA ASN A 332 -3.85 13.45 -32.24
C ASN A 332 -3.38 14.83 -32.74
N PHE A 333 -2.95 15.76 -31.88
CA PHE A 333 -2.55 17.11 -32.28
C PHE A 333 -1.48 17.73 -31.37
N ALA A 334 -0.21 17.33 -31.52
CA ALA A 334 0.91 18.19 -31.14
C ALA A 334 2.17 17.88 -31.98
N THR A 335 2.44 18.74 -32.95
CA THR A 335 3.78 18.95 -33.51
C THR A 335 4.61 19.77 -32.51
N GLU A 336 5.49 19.12 -31.73
CA GLU A 336 6.82 19.61 -31.28
C GLU A 336 7.52 18.55 -30.40
N PRO A 337 8.86 18.55 -30.27
CA PRO A 337 9.62 17.34 -30.01
C PRO A 337 9.66 16.90 -28.54
N ALA A 338 9.35 15.62 -28.36
CA ALA A 338 9.87 14.65 -27.40
C ALA A 338 10.43 15.17 -26.06
N SER A 339 9.60 15.04 -25.01
CA SER A 339 10.05 14.87 -23.64
C SER A 339 9.68 13.45 -23.17
N SER A 340 10.63 12.51 -23.29
CA SER A 340 10.77 11.30 -22.47
C SER A 340 9.46 10.69 -21.92
N LEU A 341 8.54 10.33 -22.82
CA LEU A 341 7.28 9.65 -22.55
C LEU A 341 7.24 8.39 -23.43
N ILE A 342 6.81 7.28 -22.84
CA ILE A 342 6.81 5.98 -23.49
C ILE A 342 5.64 5.93 -24.47
N GLU A 343 5.93 6.00 -25.76
CA GLU A 343 4.98 5.64 -26.80
C GLU A 343 4.70 4.13 -26.70
N LEU A 344 3.43 3.77 -26.45
CA LEU A 344 2.96 2.39 -26.51
C LEU A 344 3.23 1.86 -27.92
N GLY A 345 3.92 0.72 -28.05
CA GLY A 345 4.21 0.13 -29.36
C GLY A 345 2.89 -0.21 -30.05
N GLU A 346 2.81 0.01 -31.37
CA GLU A 346 1.56 -0.11 -32.13
C GLU A 346 0.81 -1.42 -31.78
N PRO A 347 -0.36 -1.32 -31.12
CA PRO A 347 -1.20 -2.46 -30.83
C PRO A 347 -1.67 -3.08 -32.15
N THR A 348 -1.37 -4.36 -32.39
CA THR A 348 -1.90 -5.06 -33.57
C THR A 348 -3.35 -5.38 -33.30
N MET A 349 -4.29 -4.65 -33.92
CA MET A 349 -5.77 -4.74 -33.82
C MET A 349 -6.35 -6.11 -33.44
N ALA A 350 -5.79 -7.20 -33.96
CA ALA A 350 -6.18 -8.57 -33.65
C ALA A 350 -6.05 -8.94 -32.16
N THR A 351 -5.11 -8.34 -31.45
CA THR A 351 -4.81 -8.58 -30.03
C THR A 351 -5.81 -7.86 -29.13
N GLU A 352 -6.11 -6.60 -29.42
CA GLU A 352 -7.08 -5.78 -28.67
C GLU A 352 -8.50 -6.33 -28.86
N LEU A 353 -8.84 -6.67 -30.10
CA LEU A 353 -10.14 -7.27 -30.41
C LEU A 353 -10.33 -8.63 -29.71
N ARG A 354 -9.25 -9.42 -29.59
CA ARG A 354 -9.27 -10.71 -28.89
C ARG A 354 -9.37 -10.52 -27.37
N ALA A 355 -8.63 -9.56 -26.83
CA ALA A 355 -8.70 -9.20 -25.41
C ALA A 355 -10.10 -8.69 -25.05
N HIS A 356 -10.65 -7.76 -25.83
CA HIS A 356 -12.00 -7.21 -25.64
C HIS A 356 -13.07 -8.31 -25.63
N LYS A 357 -13.00 -9.26 -26.57
CA LYS A 357 -13.89 -10.44 -26.62
C LYS A 357 -13.80 -11.30 -25.36
N ALA A 358 -12.59 -11.52 -24.86
CA ALA A 358 -12.36 -12.32 -23.65
C ALA A 358 -12.86 -11.62 -22.38
N PHE A 359 -12.64 -10.30 -22.25
CA PHE A 359 -13.19 -9.53 -21.14
C PHE A 359 -14.73 -9.54 -21.16
N CYS A 360 -15.35 -9.34 -22.34
CA CYS A 360 -16.80 -9.43 -22.47
C CYS A 360 -17.34 -10.80 -22.01
N ALA A 361 -16.70 -11.90 -22.43
CA ALA A 361 -17.13 -13.25 -22.03
C ALA A 361 -17.00 -13.48 -20.51
N ARG A 362 -15.95 -12.94 -19.87
CA ARG A 362 -15.80 -13.03 -18.42
C ARG A 362 -16.81 -12.18 -17.66
N VAL A 363 -17.07 -10.95 -18.12
CA VAL A 363 -18.10 -10.09 -17.54
C VAL A 363 -19.47 -10.75 -17.65
N GLU A 364 -19.82 -11.31 -18.82
CA GLU A 364 -21.08 -12.04 -19.02
C GLU A 364 -21.20 -13.22 -18.04
N SER A 365 -20.14 -14.00 -17.85
CA SER A 365 -20.14 -15.12 -16.90
C SER A 365 -20.26 -14.66 -15.44
N LYS A 366 -19.56 -13.59 -15.05
CA LYS A 366 -19.62 -13.05 -13.68
C LYS A 366 -20.96 -12.38 -13.38
N ILE A 367 -21.56 -11.69 -14.35
CA ILE A 367 -22.91 -11.13 -14.22
C ILE A 367 -23.93 -12.25 -14.06
N SER A 368 -23.82 -13.35 -14.82
CA SER A 368 -24.72 -14.49 -14.66
C SER A 368 -24.68 -15.05 -13.23
N LYS A 369 -23.50 -15.13 -12.61
CA LYS A 369 -23.35 -15.51 -11.21
C LYS A 369 -23.97 -14.49 -10.25
N ALA A 370 -23.80 -13.19 -10.52
CA ALA A 370 -24.38 -12.13 -9.71
C ALA A 370 -25.91 -12.04 -9.82
N GLU A 371 -26.49 -12.46 -10.95
CA GLU A 371 -27.93 -12.61 -11.15
C GLU A 371 -28.51 -13.80 -10.37
N GLU A 372 -27.71 -14.86 -10.16
CA GLU A 372 -28.09 -16.03 -9.35
C GLU A 372 -27.92 -15.78 -7.85
N ASP A 373 -26.77 -15.24 -7.44
CA ASP A 373 -26.43 -14.94 -6.05
C ASP A 373 -25.51 -13.71 -5.98
N LEU A 374 -26.12 -12.54 -5.76
CA LEU A 374 -25.39 -11.27 -5.69
C LEU A 374 -24.42 -11.22 -4.51
N GLY A 375 -24.77 -11.84 -3.38
CA GLY A 375 -23.96 -11.76 -2.17
C GLY A 375 -22.63 -12.50 -2.30
N HIS A 376 -22.66 -13.75 -2.73
CA HIS A 376 -21.43 -14.51 -2.99
C HIS A 376 -20.66 -13.93 -4.19
N ALA A 377 -21.35 -13.46 -5.23
CA ALA A 377 -20.69 -12.85 -6.39
C ALA A 377 -19.97 -11.53 -6.05
N ALA A 378 -20.45 -10.77 -5.05
CA ALA A 378 -19.81 -9.54 -4.60
C ALA A 378 -18.42 -9.80 -3.99
N ILE A 379 -18.24 -10.95 -3.35
CA ILE A 379 -16.99 -11.39 -2.71
C ILE A 379 -16.10 -12.12 -3.71
N GLU A 380 -16.63 -13.16 -4.36
CA GLU A 380 -15.84 -14.13 -5.13
C GLU A 380 -15.65 -13.74 -6.60
N SER A 381 -16.50 -12.85 -7.13
CA SER A 381 -16.55 -12.56 -8.58
C SER A 381 -16.77 -11.07 -8.89
N PRO A 382 -15.92 -10.15 -8.39
CA PRO A 382 -16.01 -8.72 -8.71
C PRO A 382 -15.91 -8.45 -10.22
N VAL A 383 -16.84 -7.64 -10.74
CA VAL A 383 -16.94 -7.29 -12.18
C VAL A 383 -16.23 -5.99 -12.56
N HIS A 384 -15.95 -5.12 -11.58
CA HIS A 384 -15.45 -3.75 -11.82
C HIS A 384 -14.09 -3.69 -12.53
N ALA A 385 -13.21 -4.67 -12.27
CA ALA A 385 -11.91 -4.77 -12.91
C ALA A 385 -12.03 -5.18 -14.39
N ASP A 386 -12.92 -6.11 -14.73
CA ASP A 386 -13.13 -6.51 -16.12
C ASP A 386 -13.85 -5.41 -16.92
N PHE A 387 -14.82 -4.68 -16.34
CA PHE A 387 -15.43 -3.51 -16.99
C PHE A 387 -14.42 -2.38 -17.26
N ALA A 388 -13.53 -2.09 -16.31
CA ALA A 388 -12.46 -1.12 -16.51
C ALA A 388 -11.48 -1.56 -17.63
N ALA A 389 -11.19 -2.86 -17.71
CA ALA A 389 -10.37 -3.42 -18.79
C ALA A 389 -11.08 -3.33 -20.17
N ILE A 390 -12.39 -3.60 -20.23
CA ILE A 390 -13.20 -3.39 -21.44
C ILE A 390 -13.11 -1.94 -21.91
N GLY A 391 -13.31 -0.98 -21.00
CA GLY A 391 -13.26 0.44 -21.31
C GLY A 391 -11.88 0.92 -21.77
N TYR A 392 -10.81 0.41 -21.15
CA TYR A 392 -9.44 0.68 -21.62
C TYR A 392 -9.21 0.17 -23.04
N VAL A 393 -9.56 -1.09 -23.32
CA VAL A 393 -9.42 -1.68 -24.65
C VAL A 393 -10.32 -0.96 -25.66
N TRP A 394 -11.51 -0.54 -25.26
CA TRP A 394 -12.43 0.23 -26.11
C TRP A 394 -11.85 1.60 -26.48
N ARG A 395 -11.21 2.31 -25.55
CA ARG A 395 -10.53 3.59 -25.84
C ARG A 395 -9.39 3.44 -26.85
N VAL A 396 -8.69 2.30 -26.84
CA VAL A 396 -7.69 1.98 -27.87
C VAL A 396 -8.35 1.69 -29.22
N LEU A 397 -9.42 0.88 -29.21
CA LEU A 397 -10.19 0.54 -30.41
C LEU A 397 -10.97 1.74 -30.99
N ALA A 398 -11.31 2.76 -30.20
CA ALA A 398 -12.03 3.93 -30.69
C ALA A 398 -11.16 4.85 -31.56
N LYS A 399 -9.82 4.76 -31.42
CA LYS A 399 -8.85 5.61 -32.13
C LYS A 399 -8.37 5.03 -33.47
N GLY A 400 -8.74 3.79 -33.81
CA GLY A 400 -8.30 3.13 -35.03
C GLY A 400 -9.12 3.49 -36.28
N VAL A 401 -8.53 3.29 -37.45
CA VAL A 401 -9.22 3.36 -38.75
C VAL A 401 -9.56 1.94 -39.19
N TYR A 402 -10.84 1.70 -39.48
CA TYR A 402 -11.37 0.35 -39.71
C TYR A 402 -12.05 0.22 -41.06
N SER A 403 -11.99 -0.97 -41.65
CA SER A 403 -12.86 -1.33 -42.78
C SER A 403 -14.30 -1.54 -42.32
N ASN A 404 -15.27 -1.53 -43.25
CA ASN A 404 -16.68 -1.77 -42.93
C ASN A 404 -16.91 -3.10 -42.18
N ASP A 405 -16.23 -4.18 -42.58
CA ASP A 405 -16.33 -5.48 -41.92
C ASP A 405 -15.80 -5.43 -40.47
N GLN A 406 -14.77 -4.62 -40.21
CA GLN A 406 -14.19 -4.44 -38.88
C GLN A 406 -15.08 -3.57 -37.98
N LEU A 407 -15.70 -2.52 -38.54
CA LEU A 407 -16.69 -1.70 -37.85
C LEU A 407 -17.91 -2.52 -37.42
N GLU A 408 -18.33 -3.51 -38.21
CA GLU A 408 -19.42 -4.41 -37.84
C GLU A 408 -19.06 -5.26 -36.60
N VAL A 409 -17.83 -5.78 -36.53
CA VAL A 409 -17.34 -6.53 -35.36
C VAL A 409 -17.25 -5.63 -34.12
N LEU A 410 -16.77 -4.39 -34.26
CA LEU A 410 -16.71 -3.43 -33.16
C LEU A 410 -18.12 -3.05 -32.66
N THR A 411 -19.07 -2.84 -33.58
CA THR A 411 -20.48 -2.58 -33.25
C THR A 411 -21.09 -3.74 -32.47
N HIS A 412 -20.77 -4.97 -32.84
CA HIS A 412 -21.23 -6.16 -32.11
C HIS A 412 -20.65 -6.22 -30.68
N LEU A 413 -19.37 -5.86 -30.51
CA LEU A 413 -18.76 -5.81 -29.18
C LEU A 413 -19.34 -4.69 -28.31
N GLN A 414 -19.55 -3.50 -28.87
CA GLN A 414 -20.20 -2.39 -28.17
C GLN A 414 -21.58 -2.80 -27.62
N ARG A 415 -22.37 -3.52 -28.42
CA ARG A 415 -23.67 -4.03 -28.00
C ARG A 415 -23.54 -4.98 -26.81
N ARG A 416 -22.57 -5.90 -26.83
CA ARG A 416 -22.33 -6.82 -25.71
C ARG A 416 -22.00 -6.07 -24.42
N VAL A 417 -21.14 -5.05 -24.49
CA VAL A 417 -20.81 -4.20 -23.35
C VAL A 417 -22.04 -3.47 -22.82
N PHE A 418 -22.86 -2.90 -23.70
CA PHE A 418 -24.13 -2.26 -23.33
C PHE A 418 -25.09 -3.24 -22.62
N PHE A 419 -25.20 -4.47 -23.12
CA PHE A 419 -26.03 -5.49 -22.46
C PHE A 419 -25.49 -5.84 -21.08
N CYS A 420 -24.18 -6.01 -20.93
CA CYS A 420 -23.56 -6.26 -19.62
C CYS A 420 -23.80 -5.10 -18.64
N ALA A 421 -23.63 -3.86 -19.09
CA ALA A 421 -23.89 -2.64 -18.33
C ALA A 421 -25.33 -2.55 -17.84
N ARG A 422 -26.28 -2.90 -18.71
CA ARG A 422 -27.70 -2.94 -18.36
C ARG A 422 -28.00 -4.04 -17.35
N GLN A 423 -27.44 -5.23 -17.51
CA GLN A 423 -27.71 -6.34 -16.59
C GLN A 423 -27.16 -6.05 -15.20
N ILE A 424 -25.91 -5.59 -15.10
CA ILE A 424 -25.33 -5.28 -13.79
C ILE A 424 -26.11 -4.18 -13.06
N TRP A 425 -26.60 -3.15 -13.77
CA TRP A 425 -27.51 -2.15 -13.20
C TRP A 425 -28.78 -2.80 -12.65
N LEU A 426 -29.42 -3.67 -13.43
CA LEU A 426 -30.64 -4.36 -13.00
C LEU A 426 -30.39 -5.26 -11.76
N THR A 427 -29.21 -5.88 -11.67
CA THR A 427 -28.79 -6.69 -10.53
C THR A 427 -28.63 -5.86 -9.26
N VAL A 428 -27.97 -4.69 -9.33
CA VAL A 428 -27.60 -3.90 -8.14
C VAL A 428 -28.55 -2.74 -7.82
N GLN A 429 -29.53 -2.44 -8.69
CA GLN A 429 -30.44 -1.30 -8.51
C GLN A 429 -31.17 -1.32 -7.17
N HIS A 430 -31.56 -2.50 -6.67
CA HIS A 430 -32.32 -2.60 -5.42
C HIS A 430 -31.45 -2.24 -4.20
N VAL A 431 -30.15 -2.50 -4.26
CA VAL A 431 -29.17 -2.10 -3.23
C VAL A 431 -28.88 -0.60 -3.29
N LEU A 432 -28.70 -0.06 -4.50
CA LEU A 432 -28.33 1.35 -4.69
C LEU A 432 -29.51 2.33 -4.56
N CYS A 433 -30.74 1.85 -4.77
CA CYS A 433 -31.95 2.64 -4.71
C CYS A 433 -32.66 2.62 -3.34
N ASP A 434 -32.08 1.98 -2.33
CA ASP A 434 -32.58 2.02 -0.95
C ASP A 434 -32.34 3.41 -0.33
N ASP A 435 -33.25 3.89 0.52
CA ASP A 435 -33.19 5.22 1.15
C ASP A 435 -32.06 5.31 2.20
N SER A 436 -31.54 4.17 2.67
CA SER A 436 -30.44 4.12 3.64
C SER A 436 -29.51 2.90 3.42
N PRO A 437 -28.76 2.85 2.31
CA PRO A 437 -27.95 1.69 1.94
C PRO A 437 -26.75 1.49 2.88
N GLU A 438 -26.32 2.54 3.59
CA GLU A 438 -25.23 2.49 4.56
C GLU A 438 -25.73 1.99 5.93
N GLY A 439 -25.70 0.68 6.17
CA GLY A 439 -25.86 0.10 7.50
C GLY A 439 -26.71 -1.16 7.61
N HIS A 440 -27.40 -1.57 6.54
CA HIS A 440 -28.21 -2.78 6.50
C HIS A 440 -27.95 -3.55 5.20
N LEU A 441 -27.72 -4.86 5.30
CA LEU A 441 -27.80 -5.74 4.13
C LEU A 441 -29.28 -6.05 3.87
N PRO A 442 -29.71 -6.26 2.62
CA PRO A 442 -31.03 -6.81 2.35
C PRO A 442 -31.23 -8.10 3.17
N GLU A 443 -32.43 -8.34 3.72
CA GLU A 443 -32.72 -9.49 4.60
C GLU A 443 -32.29 -10.84 3.99
N GLU A 444 -32.28 -10.95 2.66
CA GLU A 444 -31.89 -12.13 1.89
C GLU A 444 -30.36 -12.37 1.84
N LEU A 445 -29.55 -11.37 2.19
CA LEU A 445 -28.09 -11.36 2.10
C LEU A 445 -27.40 -11.27 3.48
N GLU A 446 -28.17 -11.14 4.57
CA GLU A 446 -27.65 -11.03 5.95
C GLU A 446 -26.97 -12.33 6.44
N ASP A 447 -27.37 -13.49 5.89
CA ASP A 447 -26.87 -14.81 6.30
C ASP A 447 -25.56 -15.24 5.59
N ILE A 448 -25.02 -14.41 4.68
CA ILE A 448 -23.82 -14.74 3.89
C ILE A 448 -22.54 -14.39 4.66
N GLU A 449 -21.81 -15.43 5.07
CA GLU A 449 -20.60 -15.30 5.88
C GLU A 449 -19.48 -14.56 5.12
N GLY A 450 -19.09 -13.37 5.61
CA GLY A 450 -18.03 -12.55 5.02
C GLY A 450 -18.51 -11.42 4.09
N LEU A 451 -19.81 -11.31 3.83
CA LEU A 451 -20.39 -10.17 3.12
C LEU A 451 -20.71 -9.06 4.13
N ASP A 452 -20.08 -7.89 4.01
CA ASP A 452 -20.48 -6.70 4.75
C ASP A 452 -21.19 -5.67 3.85
N THR A 453 -21.96 -4.76 4.46
CA THR A 453 -22.68 -3.70 3.72
C THR A 453 -21.75 -2.83 2.88
N LYS A 454 -20.50 -2.64 3.35
CA LYS A 454 -19.52 -1.81 2.68
C LYS A 454 -19.00 -2.49 1.42
N ASP A 455 -18.81 -3.80 1.42
CA ASP A 455 -18.32 -4.60 0.30
C ASP A 455 -19.40 -4.72 -0.78
N LEU A 456 -20.66 -4.96 -0.39
CA LEU A 456 -21.80 -4.95 -1.30
C LEU A 456 -21.99 -3.58 -1.97
N LEU A 457 -21.87 -2.49 -1.21
CA LEU A 457 -21.92 -1.13 -1.78
C LEU A 457 -20.70 -0.82 -2.64
N SER A 458 -19.51 -1.27 -2.24
CA SER A 458 -18.28 -1.12 -3.02
C SER A 458 -18.42 -1.80 -4.38
N TYR A 459 -18.91 -3.03 -4.41
CA TYR A 459 -19.19 -3.78 -5.63
C TYR A 459 -20.19 -3.01 -6.50
N SER A 460 -21.33 -2.61 -5.93
CA SER A 460 -22.44 -1.95 -6.63
C SER A 460 -22.03 -0.60 -7.22
N PHE A 461 -21.44 0.29 -6.42
CA PHE A 461 -20.98 1.60 -6.88
C PHE A 461 -19.82 1.51 -7.88
N ARG A 462 -18.86 0.59 -7.67
CA ARG A 462 -17.71 0.46 -8.59
C ARG A 462 -18.11 -0.18 -9.91
N ALA A 463 -19.02 -1.15 -9.89
CA ALA A 463 -19.54 -1.77 -11.11
C ALA A 463 -20.25 -0.74 -11.99
N VAL A 464 -21.18 0.04 -11.42
CA VAL A 464 -21.94 1.06 -12.16
C VAL A 464 -21.05 2.23 -12.59
N ARG A 465 -20.12 2.69 -11.73
CA ARG A 465 -19.21 3.79 -12.08
C ARG A 465 -18.24 3.41 -13.19
N SER A 466 -17.63 2.23 -13.14
CA SER A 466 -16.68 1.77 -14.17
C SER A 466 -17.34 1.66 -15.55
N VAL A 467 -18.63 1.32 -15.60
CA VAL A 467 -19.43 1.35 -16.83
C VAL A 467 -19.61 2.78 -17.37
N TYR A 468 -19.86 3.75 -16.47
CA TYR A 468 -20.23 5.13 -16.87
C TYR A 468 -19.03 5.99 -17.30
N THR A 469 -17.85 5.83 -16.69
CA THR A 469 -16.65 6.61 -17.06
C THR A 469 -16.10 6.35 -18.46
N ASP A 470 -16.51 5.26 -19.12
CA ASP A 470 -15.97 4.83 -20.41
C ASP A 470 -16.94 5.00 -21.60
N MET A 471 -18.14 5.58 -21.36
CA MET A 471 -19.24 5.64 -22.34
C MET A 471 -19.59 7.04 -22.89
N ASP A 472 -18.75 8.07 -22.73
CA ASP A 472 -19.05 9.41 -23.25
C ASP A 472 -18.69 9.56 -24.76
N GLU A 473 -19.69 9.29 -25.64
CA GLU A 473 -20.01 10.04 -26.89
C GLU A 473 -21.18 9.45 -27.73
N SER A 474 -21.94 8.45 -27.24
CA SER A 474 -23.16 8.01 -27.97
C SER A 474 -24.34 7.62 -27.06
N GLU A 475 -25.49 8.23 -27.38
CA GLU A 475 -26.83 8.26 -26.79
C GLU A 475 -27.32 7.25 -25.71
N ASN A 476 -27.92 7.85 -24.67
CA ASN A 476 -29.19 7.55 -23.96
C ASN A 476 -29.60 6.09 -23.69
N LEU A 477 -29.56 5.67 -22.41
CA LEU A 477 -30.70 5.16 -21.62
C LEU A 477 -30.24 4.72 -20.21
N LEU A 478 -31.11 4.93 -19.20
CA LEU A 478 -31.10 4.44 -17.81
C LEU A 478 -30.65 5.44 -16.71
N ARG A 479 -31.60 6.36 -16.42
CA ARG A 479 -32.05 6.83 -15.08
C ARG A 479 -32.07 5.67 -14.06
N GLU A 480 -31.77 5.82 -12.78
CA GLU A 480 -31.86 6.92 -11.80
C GLU A 480 -30.55 6.95 -10.98
N TRP A 481 -29.88 8.08 -10.73
CA TRP A 481 -29.67 8.68 -9.39
C TRP A 481 -28.90 10.03 -9.54
N TYR A 482 -29.28 10.86 -10.54
CA TYR A 482 -28.47 11.99 -11.05
C TYR A 482 -29.18 13.37 -11.12
N GLN A 483 -30.18 13.63 -10.28
CA GLN A 483 -31.08 14.79 -10.45
C GLN A 483 -30.42 16.19 -10.34
N VAL A 484 -29.40 16.37 -9.49
CA VAL A 484 -28.79 17.71 -9.28
C VAL A 484 -27.72 18.05 -10.33
N HIS A 485 -26.95 17.06 -10.82
CA HIS A 485 -25.93 17.30 -11.85
C HIS A 485 -26.54 17.43 -13.26
N ALA A 486 -27.65 16.74 -13.55
CA ALA A 486 -28.31 16.79 -14.85
C ALA A 486 -28.96 18.16 -15.16
N LEU A 487 -29.55 18.85 -14.15
CA LEU A 487 -30.13 20.18 -14.35
C LEU A 487 -29.07 21.24 -14.65
N ASN A 488 -27.87 21.10 -14.07
CA ASN A 488 -26.73 21.97 -14.41
C ASN A 488 -26.18 21.67 -15.81
N SER A 489 -26.09 20.40 -16.22
CA SER A 489 -25.70 20.03 -17.59
C SER A 489 -26.71 20.50 -18.64
N LEU A 490 -28.02 20.45 -18.36
CA LEU A 490 -29.08 21.00 -19.21
C LEU A 490 -28.99 22.52 -19.36
N ARG A 491 -28.60 23.25 -18.29
CA ARG A 491 -28.40 24.71 -18.31
C ARG A 491 -27.25 25.13 -19.23
N GLU A 492 -26.15 24.37 -19.25
CA GLU A 492 -24.98 24.69 -20.06
C GLU A 492 -25.20 24.44 -21.57
N ILE A 493 -26.11 23.51 -21.93
CA ILE A 493 -26.51 23.24 -23.33
C ILE A 493 -27.20 24.46 -23.98
N PHE A 494 -28.04 25.21 -23.24
CA PHE A 494 -28.69 26.43 -23.74
C PHE A 494 -27.79 27.67 -23.72
N ARG A 495 -26.66 27.63 -22.99
CA ARG A 495 -25.66 28.70 -22.95
C ARG A 495 -24.55 28.55 -24.01
N SER A 496 -24.37 27.35 -24.56
CA SER A 496 -23.42 27.08 -25.64
C SER A 496 -23.82 27.78 -26.95
N SER A 497 -22.89 28.57 -27.51
CA SER A 497 -23.10 29.41 -28.70
C SER A 497 -23.30 28.64 -30.01
N LEU A 498 -22.94 27.34 -30.04
CA LEU A 498 -23.02 26.49 -31.22
C LEU A 498 -24.34 25.69 -31.32
N LEU A 499 -24.99 25.42 -30.18
CA LEU A 499 -26.18 24.55 -30.09
C LEU A 499 -27.48 25.29 -29.74
N SER A 500 -27.43 26.54 -29.27
CA SER A 500 -28.62 27.26 -28.78
C SER A 500 -29.73 27.42 -29.84
N LYS A 501 -29.39 27.68 -31.11
CA LYS A 501 -30.36 27.84 -32.21
C LYS A 501 -31.09 26.56 -32.62
N ARG A 502 -30.50 25.37 -32.39
CA ARG A 502 -31.15 24.07 -32.68
C ARG A 502 -31.88 23.51 -31.45
N ALA A 503 -31.49 23.94 -30.25
CA ALA A 503 -32.10 23.55 -28.99
C ALA A 503 -33.38 24.35 -28.63
N GLU A 504 -33.60 25.50 -29.28
CA GLU A 504 -34.73 26.41 -29.00
C GLU A 504 -36.11 25.75 -29.13
N GLY A 505 -36.28 24.82 -30.09
CA GLY A 505 -37.52 24.05 -30.28
C GLY A 505 -37.84 23.04 -29.17
N TYR A 506 -36.86 22.72 -28.32
CA TYR A 506 -37.01 21.80 -27.19
C TYR A 506 -37.15 22.52 -25.85
N LEU A 507 -36.94 23.85 -25.82
CA LEU A 507 -36.93 24.68 -24.62
C LEU A 507 -38.21 24.53 -23.77
N ALA A 508 -39.39 24.52 -24.42
CA ALA A 508 -40.67 24.37 -23.74
C ALA A 508 -40.85 22.99 -23.09
N ARG A 509 -40.36 21.91 -23.74
CA ARG A 509 -40.40 20.55 -23.18
C ARG A 509 -39.40 20.40 -22.04
N THR A 510 -38.22 21.02 -22.15
CA THR A 510 -37.20 20.98 -21.10
C THR A 510 -37.58 21.80 -19.87
N LEU A 511 -38.24 22.97 -20.04
CA LEU A 511 -38.81 23.74 -18.93
C LEU A 511 -39.98 22.99 -18.25
N HIS A 512 -40.82 22.29 -19.04
CA HIS A 512 -41.88 21.46 -18.47
C HIS A 512 -41.31 20.27 -17.67
N LEU A 513 -40.23 19.65 -18.16
CA LEU A 513 -39.48 18.59 -17.48
C LEU A 513 -38.84 19.11 -16.18
N ALA A 514 -38.23 20.30 -16.20
CA ALA A 514 -37.66 20.94 -15.02
C ALA A 514 -38.75 21.30 -13.98
N ALA A 515 -39.91 21.80 -14.42
CA ALA A 515 -41.03 22.16 -13.56
C ALA A 515 -41.75 20.94 -12.94
N THR A 516 -41.79 19.80 -13.64
CA THR A 516 -42.30 18.53 -13.07
C THR A 516 -41.26 17.87 -12.17
N SER A 517 -39.96 18.05 -12.43
CA SER A 517 -38.87 17.55 -11.56
C SER A 517 -38.71 18.38 -10.27
N LEU A 518 -39.25 19.60 -10.21
CA LEU A 518 -39.25 20.49 -9.05
C LEU A 518 -40.51 20.36 -8.16
N ARG A 519 -41.46 19.48 -8.50
CA ARG A 519 -42.62 19.22 -7.62
C ARG A 519 -42.23 18.30 -6.48
N SER A 520 -41.56 18.88 -5.49
CA SER A 520 -41.88 18.59 -4.10
C SER A 520 -43.32 19.05 -3.88
N GLU A 521 -44.23 18.10 -3.73
CA GLU A 521 -45.34 18.35 -2.80
C GLU A 521 -44.79 18.05 -1.41
N VAL A 522 -45.02 18.99 -0.49
CA VAL A 522 -44.56 19.00 0.91
C VAL A 522 -45.21 17.89 1.71
#